data_AF-A0A7J8Y793-F1
#
_entry.id   AF-A0A7J8Y793-F1
#
_cell.length_a   1.000
_cell.length_b   1.000
_cell.length_c   1.000
_cell.angle_alpha   90.00
_cell.angle_beta   90.00
_cell.angle_gamma   90.00
#
_symmetry.space_group_name_H-M   'P 1'
#
loop_
_entity.id
_entity.type
_entity.pdbx_description
1 polymer ?
#
loop_
_entity_poly.entity_id
_entity_poly.type
_entity_poly.pdbx_seq_one_letter_code
_entity_poly.pdbx_strand_id
1 'polypeptide(L)'
;IGFDYIRLYSGEVVVEGVLRDHHRHWIIEFNRRLGLCFVFNAELWDILDGLTVLHNRSWDKVLIRTDSVEVVQVIQVVFSRSSNSAFIRRI
;
A
#
# COMPACT_ATOMS: atom_id res chain seq x y z
N ILE A 1 -7.18 12.68 -19.28
CA ILE A 1 -7.16 13.72 -18.23
C ILE A 1 -8.43 13.50 -17.42
N GLY A 2 -8.37 12.58 -16.45
CA GLY A 2 -9.51 12.26 -15.59
C GLY A 2 -9.35 13.06 -14.31
N PHE A 3 -10.32 13.95 -14.04
CA PHE A 3 -10.37 14.68 -12.79
C PHE A 3 -10.80 13.70 -11.69
N ASP A 4 -9.88 13.31 -10.82
CA ASP A 4 -10.24 12.65 -9.57
C ASP A 4 -10.95 13.66 -8.69
N TYR A 5 -12.20 13.30 -8.34
CA TYR A 5 -13.05 14.06 -7.46
C TYR A 5 -12.31 14.38 -6.15
N ILE A 6 -12.26 15.65 -5.78
CA ILE A 6 -11.84 16.09 -4.44
C ILE A 6 -12.88 15.54 -3.46
N ARG A 7 -12.62 14.36 -2.87
CA ARG A 7 -13.36 13.90 -1.70
C ARG A 7 -12.94 14.74 -0.50
N LEU A 8 -13.80 15.67 -0.10
CA LEU A 8 -13.71 16.31 1.21
C LEU A 8 -14.07 15.29 2.29
N TYR A 9 -13.08 14.57 2.80
CA TYR A 9 -13.24 13.81 4.04
C TYR A 9 -13.14 14.80 5.20
N SER A 10 -14.28 15.19 5.77
CA SER A 10 -14.34 15.85 7.09
C SER A 10 -14.13 14.85 8.23
N GLY A 11 -13.88 13.58 7.91
CA GLY A 11 -13.60 12.50 8.86
C GLY A 11 -12.12 12.12 8.85
N GLU A 12 -11.67 11.55 9.96
CA GLU A 12 -10.33 11.00 10.06
C GLU A 12 -10.17 9.78 9.16
N VAL A 13 -9.02 9.71 8.50
CA VAL A 13 -8.61 8.57 7.70
C VAL A 13 -8.04 7.50 8.61
N VAL A 14 -8.59 6.30 8.45
CA VAL A 14 -8.00 5.06 8.95
C VAL A 14 -7.62 4.24 7.73
N VAL A 15 -6.41 3.72 7.72
CA VAL A 15 -5.96 2.73 6.74
C VAL A 15 -5.92 1.36 7.39
N GLU A 16 -6.18 0.35 6.58
CA GLU A 16 -6.20 -1.05 6.99
C GLU A 16 -5.60 -1.91 5.88
N GLY A 17 -4.71 -2.81 6.28
CA GLY A 17 -4.05 -3.73 5.37
C GLY A 17 -4.06 -5.15 5.92
N VAL A 18 -3.97 -6.11 4.99
CA VAL A 18 -3.95 -7.54 5.32
C VAL A 18 -2.75 -8.21 4.66
N LEU A 19 -1.92 -8.86 5.48
CA LEU A 19 -0.87 -9.74 5.02
C LEU A 19 -1.41 -11.14 4.82
N ARG A 20 -1.15 -11.70 3.65
CA ARG A 20 -1.56 -13.06 3.28
C ARG A 20 -0.35 -13.86 2.83
N ASP A 21 -0.38 -15.17 3.10
CA ASP A 21 0.60 -16.09 2.54
C ASP A 21 0.35 -16.32 1.04
N HIS A 22 1.21 -17.10 0.40
CA HIS A 22 1.09 -17.46 -1.01
C HIS A 22 -0.12 -18.35 -1.33
N HIS A 23 -0.71 -19.02 -0.33
CA HIS A 23 -1.98 -19.74 -0.42
C HIS A 23 -3.20 -18.85 -0.14
N ARG A 24 -2.98 -17.54 0.06
CA ARG A 24 -3.99 -16.52 0.40
C ARG A 24 -4.58 -16.67 1.80
N HIS A 25 -3.96 -17.45 2.68
CA HIS A 25 -4.36 -17.47 4.09
C HIS A 25 -4.00 -16.15 4.74
N TRP A 26 -4.91 -15.63 5.55
CA TRP A 26 -4.69 -14.40 6.29
C TRP A 26 -3.71 -14.70 7.42
N ILE A 27 -2.61 -13.96 7.46
CA ILE A 27 -1.60 -14.11 8.50
C ILE A 27 -1.86 -13.05 9.57
N ILE A 28 -1.99 -11.79 9.14
CA ILE A 28 -2.06 -10.61 10.01
C ILE A 28 -2.94 -9.56 9.34
N GLU A 29 -3.77 -8.91 10.14
CA GLU A 29 -4.39 -7.62 9.85
C GLU A 29 -3.67 -6.51 10.61
N PHE A 30 -3.59 -5.33 10.02
CA PHE A 30 -3.06 -4.15 10.68
C PHE A 30 -3.89 -2.93 10.27
N ASN A 31 -3.96 -1.95 11.17
CA ASN A 31 -4.63 -0.69 10.89
C ASN A 31 -3.85 0.47 11.51
N ARG A 32 -4.02 1.66 10.92
CA ARG A 32 -3.43 2.89 11.42
C ARG A 32 -4.38 4.06 11.23
N ARG A 33 -4.53 4.87 12.27
CA ARG A 33 -5.22 6.16 12.20
C ARG A 33 -4.24 7.23 11.72
N LEU A 34 -4.55 7.87 10.59
CA LEU A 34 -3.71 8.89 9.94
C LEU A 34 -4.24 10.32 10.13
N GLY A 35 -5.48 10.48 10.62
CA GLY A 35 -6.10 11.79 10.74
C GLY A 35 -6.48 12.34 9.37
N LEU A 36 -6.24 13.63 9.10
CA LEU A 36 -6.54 14.21 7.79
C LEU A 36 -5.36 14.03 6.82
N CYS A 37 -5.57 13.27 5.75
CA CYS A 37 -4.58 13.11 4.69
C CYS A 37 -5.26 12.88 3.33
N PHE A 38 -4.51 13.13 2.25
CA PHE A 38 -4.94 12.75 0.90
C PHE A 38 -5.01 11.23 0.77
N VAL A 39 -5.97 10.73 -0.02
CA VAL A 39 -6.15 9.30 -0.30
C VAL A 39 -4.85 8.67 -0.81
N PHE A 40 -4.16 9.35 -1.74
CA PHE A 40 -2.85 8.91 -2.24
C PHE A 40 -1.81 8.72 -1.13
N ASN A 41 -1.75 9.63 -0.14
CA ASN A 41 -0.83 9.50 0.99
C ASN A 41 -1.25 8.38 1.93
N ALA A 42 -2.56 8.19 2.13
CA ALA A 42 -3.10 7.12 2.95
C ALA A 42 -2.67 5.74 2.41
N GLU A 43 -2.86 5.51 1.11
CA GLU A 43 -2.43 4.27 0.44
C GLU A 43 -0.93 4.00 0.57
N LEU A 44 -0.09 5.04 0.40
CA LEU A 44 1.36 4.88 0.58
C LEU A 44 1.74 4.56 2.03
N TRP A 45 1.06 5.14 3.00
CA TRP A 45 1.26 4.82 4.42
C TRP A 45 0.84 3.37 4.74
N ASP A 46 -0.27 2.91 4.19
CA ASP A 46 -0.73 1.52 4.39
C ASP A 46 0.28 0.50 3.85
N ILE A 47 0.81 0.75 2.64
CA ILE A 47 1.87 -0.08 2.05
C ILE A 47 3.13 -0.05 2.89
N LEU A 48 3.56 1.13 3.38
CA LEU A 48 4.75 1.26 4.21
C LEU A 48 4.59 0.51 5.54
N ASP A 49 3.43 0.59 6.18
CA ASP A 49 3.15 -0.14 7.42
C ASP A 49 3.21 -1.65 7.17
N GLY A 50 2.59 -2.14 6.08
CA GLY A 50 2.67 -3.54 5.67
C GLY A 50 4.11 -4.01 5.40
N LEU A 51 4.90 -3.21 4.68
CA LEU A 51 6.32 -3.49 4.43
C LEU A 51 7.16 -3.50 5.71
N THR A 52 6.85 -2.63 6.67
CA THR A 52 7.53 -2.59 7.98
C THR A 52 7.26 -3.87 8.77
N VAL A 53 6.01 -4.35 8.76
CA VAL A 53 5.63 -5.61 9.40
C VAL A 53 6.35 -6.80 8.75
N LEU A 54 6.45 -6.82 7.42
CA LEU A 54 7.18 -7.85 6.66
C LEU A 54 8.68 -7.85 6.96
N HIS A 55 9.29 -6.66 6.98
CA HIS A 55 10.71 -6.49 7.25
C HIS A 55 11.08 -6.98 8.66
N ASN A 56 10.26 -6.65 9.66
CA ASN A 56 10.45 -7.12 11.04
C ASN A 56 10.33 -8.65 11.20
N ARG A 57 9.78 -9.34 10.20
CA ARG A 57 9.63 -10.80 10.15
C ARG A 57 10.61 -11.48 9.18
N SER A 58 11.53 -10.72 8.59
CA SER A 58 12.52 -11.21 7.61
C SER A 58 11.87 -11.87 6.38
N TRP A 59 10.76 -11.31 5.90
CA TRP A 59 10.11 -11.76 4.66
C TRP A 59 10.49 -10.82 3.51
N ASP A 60 11.28 -11.35 2.57
CA ASP A 60 11.94 -10.51 1.56
C ASP A 60 11.21 -10.47 0.20
N LYS A 61 10.22 -11.34 -0.01
CA LYS A 61 9.43 -11.42 -1.24
C LYS A 61 7.98 -11.05 -0.96
N VAL A 62 7.56 -9.93 -1.52
CA VAL A 62 6.19 -9.40 -1.34
C VAL A 62 5.54 -9.12 -2.70
N LEU A 63 4.25 -9.41 -2.77
CA LEU A 63 3.35 -8.94 -3.82
C LEU A 63 2.48 -7.83 -3.23
N ILE A 64 2.70 -6.59 -3.65
CA ILE A 64 1.87 -5.46 -3.21
C ILE A 64 0.62 -5.40 -4.08
N ARG A 65 -0.53 -5.23 -3.43
CA ARG A 65 -1.85 -5.16 -4.05
C ARG A 65 -2.58 -3.93 -3.53
N THR A 66 -2.85 -2.98 -4.42
CA THR A 66 -3.61 -1.74 -4.16
C THR A 66 -4.54 -1.50 -5.36
N ASP A 67 -5.65 -0.81 -5.13
CA ASP A 67 -6.60 -0.38 -6.16
C ASP A 67 -6.23 0.99 -6.78
N SER A 68 -5.28 1.73 -6.19
CA SER A 68 -4.80 3.00 -6.74
C SER A 68 -3.78 2.77 -7.87
N VAL A 69 -4.15 3.20 -9.08
CA VAL A 69 -3.27 3.15 -10.26
C VAL A 69 -2.07 4.08 -10.09
N GLU A 70 -2.28 5.23 -9.46
CA GLU A 70 -1.27 6.26 -9.20
C GLU A 70 -0.16 5.68 -8.31
N VAL A 71 -0.54 4.96 -7.26
CA VAL A 71 0.39 4.31 -6.34
C VAL A 71 1.19 3.21 -7.04
N VAL A 72 0.53 2.36 -7.84
CA VAL A 72 1.24 1.33 -8.64
C VAL A 72 2.30 1.97 -9.54
N GLN A 73 1.95 3.03 -10.25
CA GLN A 73 2.86 3.72 -11.17
C GLN A 73 4.08 4.30 -10.45
N VAL A 74 3.85 5.04 -9.36
CA VAL A 74 4.93 5.66 -8.59
C VAL A 74 5.88 4.61 -8.04
N ILE A 75 5.35 3.55 -7.44
CA ILE A 75 6.19 2.52 -6.83
C ILE A 75 6.96 1.73 -7.92
N GLN A 76 6.35 1.43 -9.08
CA GLN A 76 7.05 0.80 -10.20
C GLN A 76 8.19 1.66 -10.75
N VAL A 77 7.98 2.98 -10.89
CA VAL A 77 9.03 3.92 -11.30
C VAL A 77 10.20 3.89 -10.31
N VAL A 78 9.92 3.87 -9.01
CA VAL A 78 10.97 3.78 -7.96
C VAL A 78 11.73 2.45 -8.06
N PHE A 79 11.03 1.32 -8.17
CA PHE A 79 11.67 -0.01 -8.27
C PHE A 79 12.43 -0.23 -9.56
N SER A 80 11.99 0.31 -10.70
CA SER A 80 12.78 0.21 -11.95
C SER A 80 14.14 0.92 -11.84
N ARG A 81 14.27 1.90 -10.93
CA ARG A 81 15.52 2.64 -10.67
C ARG A 81 16.41 2.00 -9.61
N SER A 82 15.85 1.16 -8.74
CA SER A 82 16.57 0.42 -7.70
C SER A 82 16.58 -1.07 -8.06
N SER A 83 17.72 -1.69 -8.33
CA SER A 83 17.84 -3.08 -8.83
C SER A 83 17.24 -4.22 -7.96
N ASN A 84 16.41 -3.93 -6.96
CA ASN A 84 15.68 -4.88 -6.12
C ASN A 84 14.25 -5.10 -6.65
N SER A 85 13.88 -6.35 -6.91
CA SER A 85 12.60 -6.70 -7.55
C SER A 85 11.45 -6.84 -6.53
N ALA A 86 10.56 -5.86 -6.47
CA ALA A 86 9.22 -6.03 -5.90
C ALA A 86 8.20 -6.16 -7.03
N PHE A 87 7.29 -7.13 -6.94
CA PHE A 87 6.22 -7.32 -7.93
C PHE A 87 4.95 -6.63 -7.41
N ILE A 88 4.32 -5.81 -8.25
CA ILE A 88 3.14 -5.00 -7.87
C ILE A 88 2.04 -5.27 -8.88
N ARG A 89 0.83 -5.58 -8.39
CA ARG A 89 -0.31 -5.92 -9.24
C ARG A 89 -1.57 -5.19 -8.80
N ARG A 90 -2.23 -4.54 -9.75
CA ARG A 90 -3.58 -3.96 -9.62
C ARG A 90 -4.65 -5.06 -9.59
N ILE A 91 -5.72 -4.86 -8.83
CA ILE A 91 -6.92 -5.71 -8.81
C ILE A 91 -7.98 -5.17 -9.75
#